data_AF-A0A9D6DU09-F1
#
_entry.id   AF-A0A9D6DU09-F1
#
_cell.length_a   1.000
_cell.length_b   1.000
_cell.length_c   1.000
_cell.angle_alpha   90.00
_cell.angle_beta   90.00
_cell.angle_gamma   90.00
#
_symmetry.space_group_name_H-M   'P 1'
#
loop_
_entity.id
_entity.type
_entity.pdbx_description
1 polymer ?
#
loop_
_entity_poly.entity_id
_entity_poly.type
_entity_poly.pdbx_seq_one_letter_code
_entity_poly.pdbx_strand_id
1 'polypeptide(L)'
;MGKITRPTLLYDGNCRFCAANAQRLKTLDLFDRLALVNYHTVENLSALDPRLTRKLCHSQIHLLEKNGTLNGGFLAFRRISVLLPLLWPVAPLLHLPGTKKPGQALY
;
A
#
# COMPACT_ATOMS: atom_id res chain seq x y z
N MET A 1 19.85 -3.11 5.83
CA MET A 1 18.43 -2.68 5.77
C MET A 1 18.34 -1.19 6.08
N GLY A 2 17.83 -0.38 5.15
CA GLY A 2 17.50 1.01 5.45
C GLY A 2 16.47 1.06 6.58
N LYS A 3 16.74 1.82 7.64
CA LYS A 3 15.81 1.94 8.78
C LYS A 3 14.63 2.79 8.34
N ILE A 4 13.49 2.16 8.08
CA ILE A 4 12.25 2.85 7.75
C ILE A 4 11.58 3.32 9.05
N THR A 5 11.44 4.63 9.21
CA THR A 5 10.87 5.26 10.41
C THR A 5 9.34 5.28 10.42
N ARG A 6 8.71 5.23 9.24
CA ARG A 6 7.25 5.20 9.06
C ARG A 6 6.82 4.27 7.92
N PRO A 7 5.66 3.60 8.03
CA PRO A 7 5.13 2.78 6.94
C PRO A 7 5.14 3.57 5.63
N THR A 8 5.72 2.96 4.59
CA THR A 8 5.95 3.60 3.29
C THR A 8 5.13 2.88 2.23
N LEU A 9 4.19 3.59 1.63
CA LEU A 9 3.39 3.13 0.50
C LEU A 9 4.11 3.47 -0.80
N LEU A 10 4.56 2.42 -1.49
CA LEU A 10 5.05 2.48 -2.86
C LEU A 10 3.88 2.37 -3.83
N TYR A 11 3.79 3.34 -4.74
CA TYR A 11 2.75 3.40 -5.76
C TYR A 11 3.34 3.79 -7.12
N ASP A 12 2.58 3.48 -8.18
CA ASP A 12 2.90 3.89 -9.55
C ASP A 12 2.45 5.33 -9.81
N GLY A 13 3.40 6.24 -9.97
CA GLY A 13 3.13 7.63 -10.34
C GLY A 13 2.65 7.84 -11.78
N ASN A 14 2.90 6.89 -12.69
CA ASN A 14 2.44 6.98 -14.08
C ASN A 14 0.99 6.50 -14.23
N CYS A 15 0.48 5.74 -13.26
CA CYS A 15 -0.91 5.31 -13.22
C CYS A 15 -1.77 6.31 -12.44
N ARG A 16 -2.63 7.07 -13.15
CA ARG A 16 -3.58 8.03 -12.54
C ARG A 16 -4.47 7.39 -11.46
N PHE A 17 -4.88 6.14 -11.65
CA PHE A 17 -5.67 5.42 -10.65
C PHE A 17 -4.87 5.16 -9.38
N CYS A 18 -3.65 4.62 -9.49
CA CYS A 18 -2.77 4.36 -8.35
C CYS A 18 -2.42 5.65 -7.61
N ALA A 19 -2.01 6.69 -8.35
CA ALA A 19 -1.67 7.99 -7.81
C ALA A 19 -2.86 8.65 -7.10
N ALA A 20 -4.06 8.65 -7.68
CA ALA A 20 -5.25 9.21 -7.06
C ALA A 20 -5.62 8.49 -5.74
N ASN A 21 -5.53 7.15 -5.72
CA ASN A 21 -5.78 6.38 -4.48
C ASN A 21 -4.71 6.65 -3.42
N ALA A 22 -3.44 6.69 -3.78
CA ALA A 22 -2.35 7.03 -2.86
C ALA A 22 -2.57 8.43 -2.26
N GLN A 23 -2.89 9.42 -3.09
CA GLN A 23 -3.17 10.79 -2.62
C GLN A 23 -4.41 10.85 -1.72
N ARG A 24 -5.49 10.14 -2.03
CA ARG A 24 -6.65 10.03 -1.13
C ARG A 24 -6.26 9.46 0.23
N LEU A 25 -5.48 8.39 0.26
CA LEU A 25 -4.98 7.83 1.52
C LEU A 25 -4.14 8.85 2.30
N LYS A 26 -3.37 9.69 1.60
CA LYS A 26 -2.61 10.77 2.23
C LYS A 26 -3.48 11.88 2.79
N THR A 27 -4.55 12.26 2.09
CA THR A 27 -5.52 13.24 2.62
C THR A 27 -6.27 12.73 3.84
N LEU A 28 -6.43 11.40 3.97
CA LEU A 28 -7.05 10.77 5.14
C LEU A 28 -6.05 10.54 6.30
N ASP A 29 -4.76 10.78 6.05
CA ASP A 29 -3.69 10.63 7.02
C ASP A 29 -3.48 11.92 7.83
N LEU A 30 -4.37 12.13 8.80
CA LEU A 30 -4.34 13.31 9.69
C LEU A 30 -3.08 13.40 10.57
N PHE A 31 -2.36 12.30 10.76
CA PHE A 31 -1.23 12.21 11.69
C PHE A 31 0.13 12.01 10.99
N ASP A 32 0.19 12.19 9.67
CA ASP A 32 1.39 11.98 8.84
C ASP A 32 2.06 10.60 9.06
N ARG A 33 1.25 9.57 9.38
CA ARG A 33 1.71 8.21 9.70
C ARG A 33 2.17 7.43 8.49
N LEU A 34 1.73 7.82 7.29
CA LEU A 34 2.00 7.10 6.03
C LEU A 34 2.90 7.95 5.12
N ALA A 35 4.07 7.41 4.75
CA ALA A 35 4.89 7.99 3.69
C ALA A 35 4.39 7.50 2.33
N LEU A 36 4.26 8.40 1.35
CA LEU A 36 4.01 8.04 -0.05
C LEU A 36 5.32 8.15 -0.83
N VAL A 37 5.65 7.10 -1.58
CA VAL A 37 6.84 7.09 -2.43
C VAL A 37 6.44 6.61 -3.83
N ASN A 38 6.72 7.44 -4.83
CA ASN A 38 6.61 7.03 -6.22
C ASN A 38 7.81 6.13 -6.54
N TYR A 39 7.57 4.86 -6.93
CA TYR A 39 8.68 3.96 -7.21
C TYR A 39 9.52 4.41 -8.43
N HIS A 40 8.97 5.23 -9.34
CA HIS A 40 9.71 5.77 -10.49
C HIS A 40 10.77 6.79 -10.08
N THR A 41 10.57 7.52 -8.98
CA THR A 41 11.54 8.49 -8.46
C THR A 41 12.61 7.84 -7.60
N VAL A 42 12.45 6.56 -7.25
CA VAL A 42 13.43 5.80 -6.47
C VAL A 42 14.40 5.13 -7.43
N GLU A 43 15.65 5.57 -7.43
CA GLU A 43 16.72 4.95 -8.22
C GLU A 43 16.98 3.51 -7.78
N ASN A 44 17.04 3.27 -6.46
CA ASN A 44 17.39 1.97 -5.89
C ASN A 44 16.32 1.44 -4.93
N LEU A 45 15.32 0.74 -5.48
CA LEU A 45 14.26 0.09 -4.70
C LEU A 45 14.80 -1.00 -3.78
N SER A 46 15.85 -1.71 -4.20
CA SER A 46 16.48 -2.78 -3.42
C SER A 46 17.20 -2.25 -2.17
N ALA A 47 17.56 -0.96 -2.14
CA ALA A 47 18.09 -0.32 -0.94
C ALA A 47 17.02 -0.13 0.15
N LEU A 48 15.75 0.04 -0.24
CA LEU A 48 14.62 0.08 0.69
C LEU A 48 14.32 -1.33 1.21
N ASP A 49 14.10 -2.26 0.31
CA ASP A 49 13.91 -3.67 0.63
C ASP A 49 14.35 -4.53 -0.56
N PRO A 50 15.16 -5.59 -0.35
CA PRO A 50 15.65 -6.43 -1.44
C PRO A 50 14.53 -7.14 -2.23
N ARG A 51 13.33 -7.28 -1.66
CA ARG A 51 12.16 -7.87 -2.34
C ARG A 51 11.46 -6.86 -3.25
N LEU A 52 11.68 -5.56 -3.08
CA LEU A 52 11.10 -4.54 -3.94
C LEU A 52 11.82 -4.50 -5.29
N THR A 53 11.12 -4.97 -6.32
CA THR A 53 11.55 -4.85 -7.72
C THR A 53 10.56 -3.98 -8.50
N ARG A 54 11.03 -3.35 -9.59
CA ARG A 54 10.14 -2.56 -10.47
C ARG A 54 8.98 -3.40 -11.01
N LYS A 55 9.22 -4.68 -11.32
CA LYS A 55 8.18 -5.62 -11.78
C LYS A 55 7.10 -5.82 -10.72
N LEU A 56 7.49 -5.98 -9.44
CA LEU A 56 6.55 -6.05 -8.33
C LEU A 56 5.78 -4.73 -8.14
N CYS A 57 6.47 -3.59 -8.16
CA CYS A 57 5.82 -2.29 -7.97
C CYS A 57 4.86 -1.93 -9.11
N HIS A 58 5.13 -2.45 -10.32
CA HIS A 58 4.24 -2.28 -11.46
C HIS A 58 2.97 -3.12 -11.36
N SER A 59 3.04 -4.32 -10.76
CA SER A 59 1.86 -5.19 -10.68
C SER A 59 0.83 -4.71 -9.67
N GLN A 60 1.26 -4.07 -8.57
CA GLN A 60 0.39 -3.62 -7.49
C GLN A 60 1.07 -2.61 -6.57
N ILE A 61 0.28 -1.92 -5.73
CA ILE A 61 0.80 -1.10 -4.62
C ILE A 61 1.45 -1.97 -3.55
N HIS A 62 2.47 -1.45 -2.88
CA HIS A 62 3.15 -2.15 -1.78
C HIS A 62 3.32 -1.23 -0.58
N LEU A 63 3.01 -1.74 0.61
CA LEU A 63 3.28 -1.07 1.87
C LEU A 63 4.44 -1.77 2.58
N LEU A 64 5.51 -1.03 2.80
CA LEU A 64 6.65 -1.46 3.59
C LEU A 64 6.53 -0.91 5.01
N GLU A 65 6.34 -1.80 5.97
CA GLU A 65 6.20 -1.48 7.39
C GLU A 65 7.55 -1.28 8.10
N LYS A 66 7.54 -0.63 9.27
CA LYS A 66 8.74 -0.36 10.07
C LYS A 66 9.49 -1.63 10.51
N ASN A 67 8.74 -2.73 10.70
CA ASN A 67 9.28 -4.03 11.07
C ASN A 67 9.85 -4.81 9.87
N GLY A 68 9.84 -4.23 8.67
CA GLY A 68 10.25 -4.89 7.43
C GLY A 68 9.18 -5.82 6.84
N THR A 69 7.92 -5.76 7.28
CA THR A 69 6.83 -6.47 6.60
C THR A 69 6.49 -5.76 5.29
N LEU A 70 6.51 -6.50 4.19
CA LEU A 70 6.10 -6.02 2.87
C LEU A 70 4.70 -6.56 2.55
N ASN A 71 3.70 -5.69 2.58
CA ASN A 71 2.33 -6.04 2.24
C ASN A 71 2.01 -5.55 0.83
N GLY A 72 1.44 -6.41 0.00
CA GLY A 72 1.10 -6.09 -1.38
C GLY A 72 -0.41 -5.98 -1.63
N GLY A 73 -0.79 -5.10 -2.55
CA GLY A 73 -2.16 -4.98 -3.06
C GLY A 73 -3.20 -4.76 -1.96
N PHE A 74 -4.20 -5.64 -1.88
CA PHE A 74 -5.27 -5.53 -0.88
C PHE A 74 -4.78 -5.64 0.56
N LEU A 75 -3.72 -6.42 0.83
CA LEU A 75 -3.12 -6.50 2.17
C LEU A 75 -2.52 -5.17 2.61
N ALA A 76 -1.90 -4.43 1.68
CA ALA A 76 -1.42 -3.09 1.94
C ALA A 76 -2.57 -2.17 2.38
N PHE A 77 -3.69 -2.21 1.65
CA PHE A 77 -4.86 -1.38 1.95
C PHE A 77 -5.51 -1.74 3.30
N ARG A 78 -5.65 -3.03 3.62
CA ARG A 78 -6.08 -3.49 4.94
C ARG A 78 -5.19 -2.97 6.05
N ARG A 79 -3.88 -2.98 5.83
CA ARG A 79 -2.94 -2.47 6.84
C ARG A 79 -3.08 -0.96 7.01
N ILE A 80 -3.22 -0.21 5.92
CA ILE A 80 -3.43 1.24 5.94
C ILE A 80 -4.73 1.61 6.65
N SER A 81 -5.81 0.85 6.46
CA SER A 81 -7.08 1.13 7.12
C SER A 81 -7.02 0.99 8.65
N VAL A 82 -6.13 0.15 9.17
CA VAL A 82 -5.86 0.05 10.61
C VAL A 82 -4.89 1.15 11.08
N LEU A 83 -3.95 1.57 10.23
CA LEU A 83 -2.97 2.62 10.55
C LEU A 83 -3.58 4.02 10.66
N LEU A 84 -4.55 4.32 9.78
CA LEU A 84 -5.21 5.62 9.69
C LEU A 84 -6.52 5.59 10.50
N PRO A 85 -6.64 6.36 11.61
CA PRO A 85 -7.84 6.36 12.44
C PRO A 85 -9.13 6.72 11.68
N LEU A 86 -9.01 7.56 10.66
CA LEU A 86 -10.14 7.95 9.81
C LEU A 86 -10.70 6.79 8.98
N LEU A 87 -9.88 5.75 8.73
CA LEU A 87 -10.30 4.54 8.01
C LEU A 87 -10.76 3.42 8.96
N TRP A 88 -10.72 3.62 10.28
CA TRP A 88 -11.18 2.60 11.24
C TRP A 88 -12.62 2.16 11.06
N PRO A 89 -13.61 3.02 10.71
CA PRO A 89 -14.96 2.55 10.43
C PRO A 89 -15.04 1.59 9.23
N VAL A 90 -14.12 1.75 8.25
CA VAL A 90 -14.06 0.94 7.03
C VAL A 90 -13.15 -0.29 7.21
N ALA A 91 -12.21 -0.24 8.17
CA ALA A 91 -11.31 -1.33 8.50
C ALA A 91 -12.04 -2.67 8.77
N PRO A 92 -13.07 -2.78 9.62
CA PRO A 92 -13.77 -4.03 9.85
C PRO A 92 -14.47 -4.54 8.59
N LEU A 93 -15.02 -3.65 7.73
CA LEU A 93 -15.60 -4.03 6.45
C LEU A 93 -14.56 -4.64 5.48
N LEU A 94 -13.33 -4.11 5.49
CA LEU A 94 -12.20 -4.64 4.71
C LEU A 94 -11.59 -5.93 5.29
N HIS A 95 -11.80 -6.18 6.58
CA HIS A 95 -11.28 -7.35 7.30
C HIS A 95 -12.32 -8.46 7.43
N LEU A 96 -13.60 -8.16 7.20
CA LEU A 96 -14.68 -9.13 7.10
C LEU A 96 -14.37 -10.10 5.94
N PRO A 97 -14.17 -11.40 6.22
CA PRO A 97 -14.06 -12.42 5.17
C PRO A 97 -15.45 -12.66 4.56
N GLY A 98 -16.02 -11.66 3.87
CA GLY A 98 -17.46 -11.58 3.64
C GLY A 98 -17.92 -11.56 2.18
N THR A 99 -17.03 -11.37 1.20
CA THR A 99 -17.42 -11.45 -0.22
C THR A 99 -16.34 -12.11 -1.06
N LYS A 100 -15.96 -13.35 -0.72
CA LYS A 100 -15.74 -14.31 -1.81
C LYS A 100 -17.11 -14.50 -2.45
N LYS A 101 -17.48 -13.68 -3.44
CA LYS A 101 -18.49 -14.15 -4.39
C LYS A 101 -17.83 -15.35 -5.09
N PRO A 102 -18.36 -16.58 -5.00
CA PRO A 102 -17.99 -17.60 -5.97
C PRO A 102 -18.61 -17.15 -7.30
N GLY A 103 -17.86 -16.35 -8.06
CA GLY A 103 -18.43 -15.63 -9.21
C GLY A 103 -17.43 -15.38 -10.34
N GLN A 104 -16.35 -16.16 -10.40
CA GLN A 104 -15.49 -16.24 -11.57
C GLN A 104 -15.15 -17.70 -11.85
N ALA A 105 -16.19 -18.46 -12.18
CA ALA A 105 -16.11 -19.70 -12.95
C ALA A 105 -16.72 -19.48 -14.36
N LEU A 106 -16.61 -18.25 -14.89
CA LEU A 106 -16.99 -17.96 -16.26
C LEU A 106 -16.13 -16.83 -16.82
N TYR A 107 -14.94 -17.19 -17.28
CA TYR A 107 -14.33 -16.75 -18.53
C TYR A 107 -13.28 -17.79 -18.94
#